data_AF-A0A1C7GMK2-F1
#
_entry.id   AF-A0A1C7GMK2-F1
#
_cell.length_a   1.000
_cell.length_b   1.000
_cell.length_c   1.000
_cell.angle_alpha   90.00
_cell.angle_beta   90.00
_cell.angle_gamma   90.00
#
_symmetry.space_group_name_H-M   'P 1'
#
loop_
_entity.id
_entity.type
_entity.pdbx_description
1 polymer ?
#
loop_
_entity_poly.entity_id
_entity_poly.type
_entity_poly.pdbx_seq_one_letter_code
_entity_poly.pdbx_strand_id
1 'polypeptide(L)'
;MRKDGKYRFSLQFPAETEEQIQAGELLERLGNRKSAVVVAALGEYLATHPALLSPECKVEIKTEQPFAPDFIKEMVQKMLDERLMDAKDKGNLGEMASEGDNNITEMLNNMDIFG
;
A
#
# COMPACT_ATOMS: atom_id res chain seq x y z
N MET A 1 -0.18 34.42 -7.75
CA MET A 1 -0.68 35.66 -8.42
C MET A 1 0.51 36.53 -8.80
N ARG A 2 0.52 37.14 -10.00
CA ARG A 2 1.59 38.05 -10.44
C ARG A 2 1.32 39.45 -9.87
N LYS A 3 2.25 40.02 -9.11
CA LYS A 3 2.18 41.40 -8.60
C LYS A 3 3.55 42.04 -8.74
N ASP A 4 3.60 43.26 -9.27
CA ASP A 4 4.85 44.03 -9.43
C ASP A 4 5.95 43.30 -10.22
N GLY A 5 5.56 42.58 -11.28
CA GLY A 5 6.48 41.78 -12.10
C GLY A 5 7.00 40.50 -11.44
N LYS A 6 6.59 40.22 -10.20
CA LYS A 6 6.98 39.03 -9.44
C LYS A 6 5.83 38.05 -9.32
N TYR A 7 6.15 36.78 -9.42
CA TYR A 7 5.20 35.71 -9.15
C TYR A 7 5.34 35.27 -7.69
N ARG A 8 4.22 35.20 -6.97
CA ARG A 8 4.15 34.61 -5.63
C ARG A 8 3.21 33.41 -5.64
N PHE A 9 3.75 32.29 -5.15
CA PHE A 9 3.06 31.03 -4.92
C PHE A 9 3.46 30.50 -3.55
N SER A 10 2.53 29.85 -2.86
CA SER A 10 2.81 29.08 -1.66
C SER A 10 2.78 27.61 -2.05
N LEU A 11 3.81 26.85 -1.67
CA LEU A 11 3.93 25.42 -1.96
C LEU A 11 3.99 24.69 -0.62
N GLN A 12 3.20 23.63 -0.49
CA GLN A 12 3.20 22.73 0.66
C GLN A 12 3.10 21.30 0.10
N PHE A 13 3.91 20.40 0.63
CA PHE A 13 3.94 18.99 0.25
C PHE A 13 4.12 18.15 1.52
N PRO A 14 3.65 16.89 1.53
CA PRO A 14 3.79 16.00 2.68
C PRO A 14 5.26 15.62 2.90
N ALA A 15 5.60 15.20 4.12
CA ALA A 15 6.93 14.74 4.52
C ALA A 15 6.90 13.22 4.80
N GLU A 16 6.31 12.46 3.88
CA GLU A 16 6.09 11.01 4.03
C GLU A 16 7.26 10.19 3.49
N THR A 17 8.00 10.74 2.54
CA THR A 17 9.17 10.10 1.92
C THR A 17 10.46 10.80 2.31
N GLU A 18 11.57 10.06 2.31
CA GLU A 18 12.89 10.62 2.59
C GLU A 18 13.24 11.75 1.61
N GLU A 19 12.89 11.59 0.33
CA GLU A 19 13.08 12.61 -0.71
C GLU A 19 12.34 13.91 -0.39
N GLN A 20 11.08 13.81 0.07
CA GLN A 20 10.30 14.97 0.49
C GLN A 20 10.93 15.65 1.70
N ILE A 21 11.36 14.88 2.70
CA ILE A 21 12.00 15.44 3.91
C ILE A 21 13.29 16.18 3.53
N GLN A 22 14.17 15.55 2.75
CA GLN A 22 15.42 16.14 2.29
C GLN A 22 15.18 17.43 1.47
N ALA A 23 14.19 17.42 0.57
CA ALA A 23 13.82 18.59 -0.21
C ALA A 23 13.29 19.72 0.69
N GLY A 24 12.44 19.38 1.67
CA GLY A 24 11.91 20.32 2.67
C GLY A 24 13.02 20.99 3.48
N GLU A 25 13.91 20.21 4.08
CA GLU A 25 15.03 20.72 4.89
C GLU A 25 15.98 21.58 4.06
N LEU A 26 16.29 21.18 2.82
CA LEU A 26 17.12 21.96 1.92
C LEU A 26 16.48 23.32 1.63
N LEU A 27 15.19 23.34 1.31
CA LEU A 27 14.46 24.57 1.04
C LEU A 27 14.39 25.46 2.29
N GLU A 28 14.17 24.89 3.47
CA GLU A 28 14.18 25.65 4.73
C GLU A 28 15.54 26.34 4.95
N ARG A 29 16.64 25.59 4.82
CA ARG A 29 18.02 26.11 4.96
C ARG A 29 18.33 27.24 3.97
N LEU A 30 17.75 27.22 2.78
CA LEU A 30 18.00 28.22 1.73
C LEU A 30 17.32 29.57 1.96
N GLY A 31 16.34 29.67 2.87
CA GLY A 31 15.72 30.95 3.23
C GLY A 31 15.15 31.69 2.02
N ASN A 32 15.55 32.95 1.78
CA ASN A 32 15.05 33.75 0.67
C ASN A 32 15.54 33.31 -0.72
N ARG A 33 16.47 32.34 -0.78
CA ARG A 33 17.02 31.79 -2.05
C ARG A 33 16.27 30.56 -2.55
N LYS A 34 15.24 30.09 -1.83
CA LYS A 34 14.37 28.99 -2.24
C LYS A 34 13.83 29.13 -3.65
N SER A 35 13.31 30.32 -3.98
CA SER A 35 12.68 30.57 -5.28
C SER A 35 13.66 30.42 -6.45
N ALA A 36 14.94 30.74 -6.27
CA ALA A 36 15.93 30.58 -7.31
C ALA A 36 16.15 29.10 -7.66
N VAL A 37 16.25 28.24 -6.64
CA VAL A 37 16.43 26.79 -6.85
C VAL A 37 15.19 26.17 -7.47
N VAL A 38 14.00 26.48 -6.94
CA VAL A 38 12.73 25.94 -7.46
C VAL A 38 12.51 26.36 -8.92
N VAL A 39 12.80 27.62 -9.27
CA VAL A 39 12.66 28.11 -10.66
C VAL A 39 13.66 27.45 -11.59
N ALA A 40 14.91 27.26 -11.15
CA ALA A 40 15.93 26.58 -11.96
C ALA A 40 15.56 25.11 -12.22
N ALA A 41 15.20 24.38 -11.17
CA ALA A 41 14.78 22.98 -11.26
C ALA A 41 13.53 22.82 -12.14
N LEU A 42 12.54 23.72 -12.00
CA LEU A 42 11.36 23.72 -12.86
C LEU A 42 11.71 24.00 -14.32
N GLY A 43 12.68 24.88 -14.59
CA GLY A 43 13.18 25.14 -15.94
C GLY A 43 13.81 23.91 -16.58
N GLU A 44 14.66 23.20 -15.85
CA GLU A 44 15.26 21.92 -16.30
C GLU A 44 14.19 20.84 -16.51
N TYR A 45 13.21 20.77 -15.61
CA TYR A 45 12.11 19.83 -15.73
C TYR A 45 11.22 20.10 -16.95
N LEU A 46 10.94 21.36 -17.26
CA LEU A 46 10.19 21.75 -18.47
C LEU A 46 10.99 21.52 -19.75
N ALA A 47 12.31 21.69 -19.72
CA ALA A 47 13.17 21.40 -20.86
C ALA A 47 13.19 19.91 -21.20
N THR A 48 13.14 19.04 -20.18
CA THR A 48 13.05 17.59 -20.35
C THR A 48 11.63 17.11 -20.70
N HIS A 49 10.59 17.85 -20.28
CA HIS A 49 9.19 17.52 -20.49
C HIS A 49 8.41 18.66 -21.16
N PRO A 50 8.68 18.97 -22.44
CA PRO A 50 8.03 20.08 -23.16
C PRO A 50 6.52 19.88 -23.32
N ALA A 51 6.03 18.65 -23.17
CA ALA A 51 4.61 18.32 -23.17
C ALA A 51 3.82 19.09 -22.09
N LEU A 52 4.43 19.45 -20.95
CA LEU A 52 3.75 20.18 -19.87
C LEU A 52 3.43 21.65 -20.21
N LEU A 53 4.03 22.19 -21.27
CA LEU A 53 3.75 23.53 -21.78
C LEU A 53 2.53 23.55 -22.70
N SER A 54 2.10 22.40 -23.22
CA SER A 54 0.88 22.35 -24.02
C SER A 54 -0.34 22.35 -23.09
N PRO A 55 -1.33 23.23 -23.33
CA PRO A 55 -2.52 23.35 -22.47
C PRO A 55 -3.42 22.10 -22.47
N GLU A 56 -3.09 21.08 -23.25
CA GLU A 56 -3.82 19.81 -23.36
C GLU A 56 -3.19 18.67 -22.56
N CYS A 57 -2.01 18.88 -21.94
CA CYS A 57 -1.34 17.82 -21.18
C CYS A 57 -1.97 17.67 -19.79
N LYS A 58 -3.01 16.84 -19.69
CA LYS A 58 -3.50 16.27 -18.44
C LYS A 58 -2.37 15.44 -17.83
N VAL A 59 -1.75 15.93 -16.76
CA VAL A 59 -0.78 15.15 -15.97
C VAL A 59 -1.53 14.04 -15.25
N GLU A 60 -1.60 12.86 -15.88
CA GLU A 60 -2.03 11.63 -15.22
C GLU A 60 -0.84 11.04 -14.48
N ILE A 61 -0.82 11.21 -13.16
CA ILE A 61 0.07 10.44 -12.29
C ILE A 61 -0.45 9.00 -12.31
N LYS A 62 0.09 8.18 -13.22
CA LYS A 62 -0.12 6.74 -13.21
C LYS A 62 0.76 6.16 -12.12
N THR A 63 0.18 5.94 -10.94
CA THR A 63 0.72 4.98 -9.98
C THR A 63 0.61 3.61 -10.64
N GLU A 64 1.68 3.19 -11.32
CA GLU A 64 1.83 1.80 -11.73
C GLU A 64 1.80 0.97 -10.45
N GLN A 65 0.68 0.29 -10.18
CA GLN A 65 0.68 -0.77 -9.19
C GLN A 65 1.75 -1.77 -9.65
N PRO A 66 2.79 -2.06 -8.85
CA PRO A 66 3.91 -2.87 -9.31
C PRO A 66 3.53 -4.33 -9.59
N PHE A 67 2.29 -4.71 -9.31
CA PHE A 67 1.80 -6.07 -9.48
C PHE A 67 0.61 -6.07 -10.43
N ALA A 68 0.78 -6.79 -11.54
CA ALA A 68 -0.33 -7.11 -12.44
C ALA A 68 -1.42 -7.85 -11.65
N PRO A 69 -2.72 -7.63 -11.94
CA PRO A 69 -3.81 -8.31 -11.25
C PRO A 69 -3.71 -9.85 -11.36
N ASP A 70 -3.10 -10.35 -12.43
CA ASP A 70 -2.87 -11.77 -12.64
C ASP A 70 -1.77 -12.32 -11.70
N PHE A 71 -0.71 -11.55 -11.44
CA PHE A 71 0.32 -11.91 -10.46
C PHE A 71 -0.25 -12.01 -9.05
N ILE A 72 -1.15 -11.07 -8.68
CA ILE A 72 -1.83 -11.10 -7.38
C ILE A 72 -2.71 -12.35 -7.27
N LYS A 73 -3.45 -12.71 -8.33
CA LYS A 73 -4.28 -13.92 -8.34
C LYS A 73 -3.45 -15.19 -8.18
N GLU A 74 -2.35 -15.31 -8.92
CA GLU A 74 -1.47 -16.48 -8.85
C GLU A 74 -0.83 -16.61 -7.45
N MET A 75 -0.37 -15.50 -6.88
CA MET A 75 0.15 -15.47 -5.51
C MET A 75 -0.88 -15.93 -4.47
N VAL A 76 -2.11 -15.40 -4.55
CA VAL A 76 -3.21 -15.76 -3.65
C VAL A 76 -3.59 -17.24 -3.80
N GLN A 77 -3.65 -17.74 -5.04
CA GLN A 77 -3.96 -19.13 -5.32
C GLN A 77 -2.88 -20.07 -4.75
N LYS A 78 -1.60 -19.72 -4.92
CA LYS A 78 -0.48 -20.47 -4.34
C LYS A 78 -0.52 -20.50 -2.81
N MET A 79 -0.82 -19.37 -2.17
CA MET A 79 -0.98 -19.33 -0.70
C MET A 79 -2.15 -20.18 -0.21
N LEU A 80 -3.27 -20.21 -0.94
CA LEU A 80 -4.42 -21.07 -0.61
C LEU A 80 -4.09 -22.54 -0.78
N ASP A 81 -3.40 -22.91 -1.86
CA ASP A 81 -2.98 -24.28 -2.11
C ASP A 81 -1.98 -24.77 -1.07
N GLU A 82 -1.00 -23.94 -0.68
CA GLU A 82 -0.07 -24.24 0.42
C GLU A 82 -0.82 -24.43 1.76
N ARG A 83 -1.82 -23.59 2.07
CA ARG A 83 -2.65 -23.75 3.28
C ARG A 83 -3.53 -24.99 3.25
N LEU A 84 -4.07 -25.35 2.08
CA LEU A 84 -4.85 -26.57 1.90
C LEU A 84 -3.98 -27.82 1.96
N MET A 85 -2.74 -27.75 1.46
CA MET A 85 -1.75 -28.81 1.60
C MET A 85 -1.27 -28.97 3.04
N ASP A 86 -1.00 -27.89 3.76
CA ASP A 86 -0.73 -27.92 5.21
C ASP A 86 -1.91 -28.48 6.02
N ALA A 87 -3.15 -28.22 5.59
CA ALA A 87 -4.34 -28.81 6.19
C ALA A 87 -4.49 -30.30 5.84
N LYS A 88 -4.02 -30.74 4.67
CA LYS A 88 -3.99 -32.15 4.24
C LYS A 88 -2.86 -32.95 4.86
N ASP A 89 -1.69 -32.36 5.10
CA ASP A 89 -0.57 -32.98 5.82
C ASP A 89 -0.83 -33.06 7.33
N LYS A 90 -1.70 -32.19 7.86
CA LYS A 90 -2.33 -32.38 9.18
C LYS A 90 -3.51 -33.36 9.16
N GLY A 91 -3.76 -33.98 8.00
CA GLY A 91 -4.73 -35.05 7.79
C GLY A 91 -4.15 -36.44 8.05
N ASN A 92 -3.50 -36.65 9.19
CA ASN A 92 -3.65 -37.93 9.90
C ASN A 92 -4.53 -37.68 11.13
N LEU A 93 -5.82 -37.46 10.86
CA LEU A 93 -6.91 -37.56 11.83
C LEU A 93 -7.93 -38.55 11.30
N GLY A 94 -7.42 -39.71 10.89
CA GLY A 94 -8.19 -40.95 10.82
C GLY A 94 -8.12 -41.69 12.15
N GLU A 95 -8.44 -41.03 13.27
CA GLU A 95 -8.73 -41.64 14.59
C GLU A 95 -9.12 -40.55 15.63
N MET A 96 -10.21 -39.81 15.41
CA MET A 96 -10.91 -39.08 16.48
C MET A 96 -12.43 -39.02 16.25
N ALA A 97 -12.99 -40.00 15.55
CA ALA A 97 -14.45 -40.15 15.42
C ALA A 97 -15.04 -41.15 16.42
N SER A 98 -14.24 -41.66 17.38
CA SER A 98 -14.73 -42.64 18.38
C SER A 98 -14.71 -42.14 19.83
N GLU A 99 -14.04 -41.02 20.14
CA GLU A 99 -13.91 -40.54 21.53
C GLU A 99 -14.92 -39.44 21.90
N GLY A 100 -15.37 -38.64 20.93
CA GLY A 100 -16.38 -37.61 21.14
C GLY A 100 -17.78 -38.17 21.39
N ASP A 101 -18.19 -39.18 20.62
CA ASP A 101 -19.53 -39.79 20.74
C ASP A 101 -19.68 -40.57 22.05
N ASN A 102 -18.62 -41.25 22.51
CA ASN A 102 -18.64 -41.95 23.80
C ASN A 102 -18.81 -40.97 24.97
N ASN A 103 -18.14 -39.82 24.93
CA ASN A 103 -18.22 -38.81 25.99
C ASN A 103 -19.59 -38.12 26.02
N ILE A 104 -20.18 -37.82 24.85
CA ILE A 104 -21.54 -37.26 24.76
C ILE A 104 -22.58 -38.28 25.22
N THR A 105 -22.41 -39.56 24.89
CA THR A 105 -23.31 -40.64 25.32
C THR A 105 -23.24 -40.86 26.83
N GLU A 106 -22.05 -40.77 27.43
CA GLU A 106 -21.85 -40.87 28.88
C GLU A 106 -22.45 -39.66 29.63
N MET A 107 -22.35 -38.45 29.05
CA MET A 107 -22.96 -37.24 29.59
C MET A 107 -24.50 -37.29 29.60
N LEU A 108 -25.12 -37.87 28.56
CA LEU A 108 -26.58 -38.03 28.47
C LEU A 108 -27.11 -39.06 29.47
N ASN A 109 -26.38 -40.16 29.68
CA ASN A 109 -26.77 -41.22 30.62
C ASN A 109 -26.76 -40.73 32.09
N ASN A 110 -25.89 -39.77 32.41
CA ASN A 110 -25.86 -39.14 33.73
C ASN A 110 -27.02 -38.18 34.00
N MET A 111 -27.73 -37.69 32.96
CA MET A 111 -28.91 -36.85 33.14
C MET A 111 -30.15 -37.65 33.57
N ASP A 112 -30.25 -38.92 33.19
CA ASP A 112 -31.39 -39.80 33.54
C ASP A 112 -31.35 -40.29 35.00
N ILE A 113 -30.23 -40.07 35.72
CA ILE A 113 -30.10 -40.41 37.16
C ILE A 113 -30.74 -39.36 38.08
N PHE A 114 -31.06 -38.17 37.58
CA PHE A 114 -31.69 -37.09 38.36
C PHE A 114 -33.20 -36.92 38.08
N GLY A 115 -33.82 -37.89 37.39
CA GLY A 115 -35.27 -37.98 37.16
C GLY A 115 -36.02 -38.78 38.21
#